data_AF-E6TVM4-F1
#
_entry.id   AF-E6TVM4-F1
#
_cell.length_a   1.000
_cell.length_b   1.000
_cell.length_c   1.000
_cell.angle_alpha   90.00
_cell.angle_beta   90.00
_cell.angle_gamma   90.00
#
_symmetry.space_group_name_H-M   'P 1'
#
loop_
_entity.id
_entity.type
_entity.pdbx_description
1 polymer ?
#
loop_
_entity_poly.entity_id
_entity_poly.type
_entity_poly.pdbx_seq_one_letter_code
_entity_poly.pdbx_strand_id
1 'polypeptide(L)'
;MRVTAIILYIFTVIFIWVGFDKIRNYENPDSYFRDSVNAYVGGDAYNYIINANYATAYFVLGALFAIVGTLFLVGGIIKNTIEEASMNNMVRTRSVAREESVPDFSSNER
;
A
#
# COMPACT_ATOMS: atom_id res chain seq x y z
N MET A 1 9.91 -4.51 -0.25
CA MET A 1 8.43 -4.47 -0.30
C MET A 1 7.83 -3.27 0.45
N ARG A 2 8.39 -2.84 1.59
CA ARG A 2 7.86 -1.71 2.38
C ARG A 2 7.78 -0.37 1.63
N VAL A 3 8.84 0.01 0.91
CA VAL A 3 8.87 1.26 0.12
C VAL A 3 7.77 1.24 -0.96
N THR A 4 7.61 0.12 -1.67
CA THR A 4 6.54 -0.06 -2.66
C THR A 4 5.16 0.12 -2.05
N ALA A 5 4.90 -0.47 -0.87
CA ALA A 5 3.63 -0.29 -0.16
C ALA A 5 3.37 1.18 0.19
N ILE A 6 4.38 1.90 0.68
CA ILE A 6 4.27 3.34 1.00
C ILE A 6 3.90 4.15 -0.25
N ILE A 7 4.58 3.91 -1.38
CA ILE A 7 4.29 4.59 -2.64
C ILE A 7 2.84 4.33 -3.06
N LEU A 8 2.36 3.09 -2.96
CA LEU A 8 0.98 2.74 -3.32
C LEU A 8 -0.05 3.43 -2.42
N TYR A 9 0.22 3.55 -1.12
CA TYR A 9 -0.66 4.30 -0.21
C TYR A 9 -0.67 5.82 -0.50
N ILE A 10 0.44 6.39 -0.96
CA ILE A 10 0.45 7.80 -1.42
C ILE A 10 -0.50 7.95 -2.63
N PHE A 11 -0.45 7.03 -3.59
CA PHE A 11 -1.40 7.03 -4.71
C PHE A 11 -2.85 6.90 -4.25
N THR A 12 -3.16 6.05 -3.26
CA THR A 12 -4.49 5.98 -2.66
C THR A 12 -4.97 7.34 -2.18
N VAL A 13 -4.16 8.05 -1.40
CA VAL A 13 -4.53 9.38 -0.87
C VAL A 13 -4.76 10.38 -2.00
N ILE A 14 -3.88 10.40 -3.00
CA ILE A 14 -4.01 11.30 -4.17
C ILE A 14 -5.33 11.05 -4.89
N PHE A 15 -5.65 9.80 -5.22
CA PHE A 15 -6.87 9.50 -5.98
C PHE A 15 -8.15 9.72 -5.18
N ILE A 16 -8.14 9.43 -3.87
CA ILE A 16 -9.26 9.79 -3.01
C ILE A 16 -9.45 11.31 -2.97
N TRP A 17 -8.35 12.07 -2.86
CA TRP A 17 -8.44 13.53 -2.85
C TRP A 17 -8.99 14.09 -4.17
N VAL A 18 -8.52 13.59 -5.32
CA VAL A 18 -9.05 13.99 -6.64
C VAL A 18 -10.52 13.62 -6.79
N GLY A 19 -10.95 12.45 -6.28
CA GLY A 19 -12.35 12.06 -6.29
C GLY A 19 -13.23 13.03 -5.49
N PHE A 20 -12.75 13.50 -4.34
CA PHE A 20 -13.45 14.55 -3.57
C PHE A 20 -13.45 15.91 -4.27
N ASP A 21 -12.36 16.30 -4.93
CA ASP A 21 -12.30 17.53 -5.72
C ASP A 21 -13.40 17.55 -6.79
N LYS A 22 -13.61 16.43 -7.50
CA LYS A 22 -14.69 16.33 -8.51
C LYS A 22 -16.09 16.58 -7.94
N ILE A 23 -16.36 16.19 -6.70
CA ILE A 23 -17.68 16.39 -6.09
C ILE A 23 -17.81 17.78 -5.45
N ARG A 24 -16.73 18.29 -4.85
CA ARG A 24 -16.78 19.49 -3.98
C ARG A 24 -16.39 20.78 -4.67
N ASN A 25 -15.63 20.71 -5.75
CA ASN A 25 -15.12 21.86 -6.47
C ASN A 25 -15.87 21.99 -7.79
N TYR A 26 -17.09 22.51 -7.75
CA TYR A 26 -17.97 22.64 -8.93
C TYR A 26 -18.39 24.10 -9.11
N GLU A 27 -18.13 24.64 -10.31
CA GLU A 27 -18.56 25.97 -10.71
C GLU A 27 -19.06 25.94 -12.16
N ASN A 28 -20.31 26.37 -12.36
CA ASN A 28 -20.94 26.50 -13.68
C ASN A 28 -21.53 27.91 -13.82
N PRO A 29 -20.70 28.92 -14.11
CA PRO A 29 -21.14 30.30 -14.20
C PRO A 29 -21.94 30.56 -15.49
N ASP A 30 -23.03 31.32 -15.38
CA ASP A 30 -23.82 31.76 -16.55
C ASP A 30 -23.08 32.81 -17.42
N SER A 31 -21.98 33.37 -16.92
CA SER A 31 -21.21 34.41 -17.58
C SER A 31 -20.00 33.84 -18.32
N TYR A 32 -19.85 34.24 -19.59
CA TYR A 32 -18.70 33.92 -20.43
C TYR A 32 -17.34 34.42 -19.89
N PHE A 33 -17.34 35.28 -18.87
CA PHE A 33 -16.11 35.85 -18.28
C PHE A 33 -15.59 35.09 -17.05
N ARG A 34 -16.26 33.99 -16.65
CA ARG A 34 -15.82 33.13 -15.54
C ARG A 34 -15.51 31.73 -16.05
N ASP A 35 -14.45 31.14 -15.53
CA ASP A 35 -14.07 29.77 -15.87
C ASP A 35 -15.04 28.77 -15.24
N SER A 36 -15.40 27.75 -16.02
CA SER A 36 -16.21 26.64 -15.55
C SER A 36 -15.30 25.56 -14.94
N VAL A 37 -15.59 25.13 -13.72
CA VAL A 37 -14.81 24.11 -13.00
C VAL A 37 -15.67 22.87 -12.81
N ASN A 38 -15.20 21.73 -13.34
CA ASN A 38 -15.92 20.47 -13.29
C ASN A 38 -17.36 20.56 -13.86
N ALA A 39 -17.58 21.51 -14.78
CA ALA A 39 -18.79 21.62 -15.58
C ALA A 39 -18.45 21.28 -17.04
N TYR A 40 -19.29 20.43 -17.63
CA TYR A 40 -19.06 19.78 -18.93
C TYR A 40 -20.18 20.06 -19.91
N VAL A 41 -21.39 20.27 -19.39
CA VAL A 41 -22.59 20.63 -20.14
C VAL A 41 -23.33 21.76 -19.42
N GLY A 42 -24.27 22.43 -20.09
CA GLY A 42 -24.95 23.59 -19.49
C GLY A 42 -25.87 23.27 -18.30
N GLY A 43 -26.30 22.01 -18.12
CA GLY A 43 -27.22 21.61 -17.06
C GLY A 43 -26.51 21.12 -15.80
N ASP A 44 -26.77 21.74 -14.65
CA ASP A 44 -26.14 21.39 -13.37
C ASP A 44 -26.36 19.93 -12.96
N ALA A 45 -27.59 19.43 -13.12
CA ALA A 45 -27.92 18.05 -12.76
C ALA A 45 -27.06 17.04 -13.53
N TYR A 46 -26.78 17.29 -14.81
CA TYR A 46 -25.91 16.43 -15.61
C TYR A 46 -24.46 16.51 -15.14
N ASN A 47 -23.96 17.70 -14.83
CA ASN A 47 -22.60 17.86 -14.32
C ASN A 47 -22.41 17.15 -12.97
N TYR A 48 -23.39 17.18 -12.07
CA TYR A 48 -23.32 16.41 -10.81
C TYR A 48 -23.23 14.91 -11.04
N ILE A 49 -24.01 14.36 -11.98
CA ILE A 49 -23.94 12.93 -12.34
C ILE A 49 -22.58 12.59 -12.94
N ILE A 50 -22.07 13.43 -13.85
CA ILE A 50 -20.77 13.24 -14.49
C ILE A 50 -19.65 13.28 -13.45
N ASN A 51 -19.65 14.27 -12.56
CA ASN A 51 -18.69 14.39 -11.45
C ASN A 51 -18.77 13.21 -10.49
N ALA A 52 -19.96 12.72 -10.16
CA ALA A 52 -20.14 11.54 -9.32
C ALA A 52 -19.52 10.29 -9.96
N ASN A 53 -19.63 10.13 -11.29
CA ASN A 53 -18.99 9.02 -12.00
C ASN A 53 -17.46 9.16 -12.01
N TYR A 54 -16.92 10.35 -12.28
CA TYR A 54 -15.48 10.59 -12.17
C TYR A 54 -14.96 10.30 -10.76
N ALA A 55 -15.65 10.81 -9.74
CA ALA A 55 -15.29 10.58 -8.35
C ALA A 55 -15.31 9.10 -7.99
N THR A 56 -16.34 8.37 -8.43
CA THR A 56 -16.43 6.91 -8.24
C THR A 56 -15.25 6.20 -8.87
N ALA A 57 -14.89 6.55 -10.11
CA ALA A 57 -13.74 5.95 -10.78
C ALA A 57 -12.42 6.21 -10.01
N TYR A 58 -12.22 7.43 -9.52
CA TYR A 58 -11.04 7.75 -8.71
C TYR A 58 -11.04 7.04 -7.34
N PHE A 59 -12.19 6.90 -6.69
CA PHE A 59 -12.30 6.14 -5.44
C PHE A 59 -12.01 4.65 -5.64
N VAL A 60 -12.52 4.05 -6.73
CA VAL A 60 -12.20 2.66 -7.09
C VAL A 60 -10.69 2.51 -7.34
N LEU A 61 -10.07 3.45 -8.06
CA LEU A 61 -8.64 3.43 -8.30
C LEU A 61 -7.84 3.55 -6.99
N GLY A 62 -8.25 4.46 -6.10
CA GLY A 62 -7.66 4.62 -4.76
C GLY A 62 -7.78 3.35 -3.91
N ALA A 63 -8.94 2.68 -3.94
CA ALA A 63 -9.17 1.42 -3.25
C ALA A 63 -8.29 0.29 -3.80
N LEU A 64 -8.13 0.19 -5.13
CA LEU A 64 -7.25 -0.79 -5.76
C LEU A 64 -5.79 -0.59 -5.31
N PHE A 65 -5.29 0.65 -5.32
CA PHE A 65 -3.96 0.96 -4.81
C PHE A 65 -3.81 0.59 -3.32
N ALA A 66 -4.84 0.80 -2.51
CA ALA A 66 -4.81 0.46 -1.08
C ALA A 66 -4.75 -1.06 -0.86
N ILE A 67 -5.54 -1.82 -1.61
CA ILE A 67 -5.55 -3.29 -1.57
C ILE A 67 -4.17 -3.82 -1.97
N VAL A 68 -3.65 -3.39 -3.12
CA VAL A 68 -2.34 -3.84 -3.60
C VAL A 68 -1.23 -3.41 -2.63
N GLY A 69 -1.26 -2.18 -2.11
CA GLY A 69 -0.33 -1.70 -1.10
C GLY A 69 -0.32 -2.58 0.16
N THR A 70 -1.50 -2.99 0.62
CA THR A 70 -1.66 -3.91 1.76
C THR A 70 -1.06 -5.29 1.47
N LEU A 71 -1.26 -5.82 0.26
CA LEU A 71 -0.66 -7.10 -0.14
C LEU A 71 0.88 -7.04 -0.13
N PHE A 72 1.48 -5.95 -0.62
CA PHE A 72 2.92 -5.76 -0.56
C PHE A 72 3.44 -5.62 0.87
N LEU A 73 2.68 -4.95 1.74
CA LEU A 73 3.06 -4.80 3.15
C LEU A 73 3.05 -6.16 3.86
N VAL A 74 1.94 -6.89 3.78
CA VAL A 74 1.75 -8.19 4.43
C VAL A 74 2.71 -9.23 3.87
N GLY A 75 2.83 -9.32 2.54
CA GLY A 75 3.80 -10.21 1.90
C GLY A 75 5.24 -9.89 2.31
N GLY A 76 5.56 -8.61 2.50
CA GLY A 76 6.84 -8.16 3.04
C GLY A 76 7.11 -8.63 4.46
N ILE A 77 6.10 -8.55 5.34
CA ILE A 77 6.21 -9.01 6.73
C ILE A 77 6.41 -10.52 6.76
N ILE A 78 5.57 -11.28 6.05
CA ILE A 78 5.63 -12.75 6.01
C ILE A 78 7.01 -13.21 5.52
N LYS A 79 7.52 -12.61 4.42
CA LYS A 79 8.83 -12.96 3.89
C LYS A 79 9.94 -12.77 4.93
N ASN A 80 9.95 -11.62 5.61
CA ASN A 80 10.96 -11.33 6.62
C ASN A 80 10.88 -12.33 7.80
N THR A 81 9.67 -12.68 8.26
CA THR A 81 9.49 -13.67 9.34
C THR A 81 10.05 -15.05 8.94
N ILE A 82 9.84 -15.47 7.69
CA ILE A 82 10.37 -16.75 7.18
C ILE A 82 11.89 -16.74 7.10
N GLU A 83 12.49 -15.63 6.63
CA GLU A 83 13.95 -15.48 6.58
C GLU A 83 14.57 -15.50 7.98
N GLU A 84 13.98 -14.79 8.95
CA GLU A 84 14.42 -14.79 10.36
C GLU A 84 14.33 -16.18 11.00
N ALA A 85 13.22 -16.90 10.78
CA ALA A 85 13.06 -18.26 11.28
C ALA A 85 14.09 -19.23 10.67
N SER A 86 14.38 -19.08 9.37
CA SER A 86 15.35 -19.91 8.66
C SER A 86 16.77 -19.66 9.18
N MET A 87 17.13 -18.40 9.41
CA MET A 87 18.43 -18.02 9.97
C MET A 87 18.62 -18.54 11.39
N ASN A 88 17.60 -18.40 12.26
CA ASN A 88 17.65 -18.91 13.63
C ASN A 88 17.85 -20.43 13.67
N ASN A 89 17.17 -21.17 12.79
CA ASN A 89 17.35 -22.62 12.67
C ASN A 89 18.78 -22.97 12.24
N MET A 90 19.35 -22.27 11.25
CA MET A 90 20.74 -22.51 10.80
C MET A 90 21.76 -22.25 11.91
N VAL A 91 21.62 -21.15 12.66
CA VAL A 91 22.51 -20.83 13.79
C VAL A 91 22.42 -21.91 14.86
N ARG A 92 21.21 -22.36 15.18
CA ARG A 92 20.98 -23.43 16.16
C ARG A 92 21.60 -24.76 15.72
N THR A 93 21.45 -25.15 14.46
CA THR A 93 22.09 -26.37 13.94
C THR A 93 23.61 -26.28 14.00
N ARG A 94 24.19 -25.11 13.68
CA ARG A 94 25.65 -24.90 13.76
C ARG A 94 26.18 -24.91 15.20
N SER A 95 25.43 -24.39 16.16
CA SER A 95 25.87 -24.39 17.57
C SER A 95 25.91 -25.82 18.13
N VAL A 96 24.90 -26.64 17.82
CA VAL A 96 24.86 -28.06 18.23
C VAL A 96 26.01 -28.85 17.61
N ALA A 97 26.23 -28.70 16.30
CA ALA A 97 27.33 -29.38 15.62
C ALA A 97 28.72 -29.01 16.17
N ARG A 98 28.90 -27.76 16.63
CA ARG A 98 30.15 -27.31 17.25
C ARG A 98 30.35 -27.96 18.62
N GLU A 99 29.30 -28.09 19.42
CA GLU A 99 29.36 -28.70 20.75
C GLU A 99 29.72 -30.19 20.68
N GLU A 100 29.12 -30.95 19.76
CA GLU A 100 29.46 -32.36 19.52
C GLU A 100 30.91 -32.58 19.02
N SER A 101 31.50 -31.57 18.36
CA SER A 101 32.87 -31.67 17.83
C SER A 101 33.97 -31.45 18.88
N VAL A 102 33.62 -31.01 20.09
CA VAL A 102 34.59 -30.82 21.19
C VAL A 102 34.87 -32.19 21.83
N PRO A 103 36.13 -32.68 21.84
CA PRO A 103 36.45 -33.97 22.45
C PRO A 103 36.14 -33.95 23.95
N ASP A 104 35.45 -34.98 24.45
CA ASP A 104 35.13 -35.12 25.87
C ASP A 104 36.38 -35.55 26.66
N PHE A 105 37.09 -34.56 27.20
CA PHE A 105 38.26 -34.77 28.06
C PHE A 105 37.90 -35.17 29.50
N SER A 106 36.61 -35.26 29.88
CA SER A 106 36.19 -35.59 31.25
C SER A 106 36.32 -37.08 31.62
N SER A 107 36.59 -37.94 30.64
CA SER A 107 36.72 -39.39 30.84
C SER A 107 38.12 -39.87 31.27
N ASN A 108 39.13 -38.98 31.32
CA ASN A 108 40.54 -39.35 31.50
C ASN A 108 41.11 -39.12 32.92
N GLU A 109 40.28 -38.76 33.92
CA GLU A 109 40.71 -38.50 35.31
C GLU A 109 40.32 -39.59 36.33
N ARG A 110 40.26 -40.88 35.93
CA ARG A 110 40.05 -42.00 36.88
C ARG A 110 41.27 -42.90 36.98
#